data_AF-A0A4Q3UTT3-F1
#
_entry.id   AF-A0A4Q3UTT3-F1
#
_cell.length_a   1.000
_cell.length_b   1.000
_cell.length_c   1.000
_cell.angle_alpha   90.00
_cell.angle_beta   90.00
_cell.angle_gamma   90.00
#
_symmetry.space_group_name_H-M   'P 1'
#
loop_
_entity.id
_entity.type
_entity.pdbx_description
1 polymer ?
#
loop_
_entity_poly.entity_id
_entity_poly.type
_entity_poly.pdbx_seq_one_letter_code
_entity_poly.pdbx_strand_id
1 'polypeptide(L)'
;MIALFPALMMATLTTPISPNPVLADGLRKLADRRRFVLGAATPVRCLQEGFDGGRYAATLDAHFNMIELENEFKPPAIWRGPRDYDFSQT
;
A
#
# COMPACT_ATOMS: atom_id res chain seq x y z
N MET A 1 -49.72 29.57 27.13
CA MET A 1 -48.72 30.18 26.23
C MET A 1 -47.54 29.22 26.14
N ILE A 2 -47.43 28.48 25.03
CA ILE A 2 -46.39 27.45 24.84
C ILE A 2 -45.15 28.13 24.25
N ALA A 3 -44.02 28.02 24.93
CA ALA A 3 -42.73 28.49 24.42
C ALA A 3 -42.20 27.48 23.39
N LEU A 4 -42.05 27.90 22.14
CA LEU A 4 -41.30 27.17 21.11
C LEU A 4 -39.80 27.35 21.37
N PHE A 5 -39.08 26.25 21.55
CA PHE A 5 -37.62 26.21 21.41
C PHE A 5 -37.27 25.99 19.93
N PRO A 6 -36.31 26.74 19.35
CA PRO A 6 -35.82 26.41 18.03
C PRO A 6 -34.88 25.20 18.13
N ALA A 7 -35.21 24.15 17.39
CA ALA A 7 -34.32 23.01 17.18
C ALA A 7 -33.08 23.51 16.42
N LEU A 8 -31.94 23.52 17.11
CA LEU A 8 -30.64 23.80 16.52
C LEU A 8 -30.31 22.62 15.57
N MET A 9 -30.52 22.79 14.27
CA MET A 9 -30.01 21.85 13.27
C MET A 9 -28.49 21.84 13.35
N MET A 10 -27.90 20.76 13.86
CA MET A 10 -26.49 20.46 13.62
C MET A 10 -26.33 20.12 12.14
N ALA A 11 -25.99 21.12 11.33
CA ALA A 11 -25.46 20.89 10.00
C ALA A 11 -24.10 20.19 10.16
N THR A 12 -24.05 18.89 9.90
CA THR A 12 -22.80 18.16 9.74
C THR A 12 -22.07 18.73 8.53
N LEU A 13 -21.03 19.53 8.78
CA LEU A 13 -20.04 19.93 7.78
C LEU A 13 -19.31 18.67 7.29
N THR A 14 -19.96 17.95 6.38
CA THR A 14 -19.30 16.95 5.54
C THR A 14 -18.59 17.74 4.45
N THR A 15 -17.42 18.27 4.78
CA THR A 15 -16.50 18.80 3.78
C THR A 15 -16.21 17.65 2.82
N PRO A 16 -16.58 17.73 1.53
CA PRO A 16 -16.16 16.72 0.59
C PRO A 16 -14.64 16.73 0.61
N ILE A 17 -14.02 15.61 1.01
CA ILE A 17 -12.60 15.39 0.80
C ILE A 17 -12.44 15.38 -0.71
N SER A 18 -12.09 16.53 -1.27
CA SER A 18 -11.75 16.62 -2.69
C SER A 18 -10.54 15.72 -2.87
N PRO A 19 -10.65 14.61 -3.62
CA PRO A 19 -9.51 13.76 -3.86
C PRO A 19 -8.44 14.63 -4.48
N ASN A 20 -7.29 14.76 -3.80
CA ASN A 20 -6.20 15.58 -4.30
C ASN A 20 -5.86 15.06 -5.71
N PRO A 21 -6.00 15.88 -6.76
CA PRO A 21 -5.81 15.42 -8.15
C PRO A 21 -4.42 14.84 -8.37
N VAL A 22 -3.45 15.24 -7.54
CA VAL A 22 -2.09 14.68 -7.51
C VAL A 22 -2.10 13.18 -7.13
N LEU A 23 -2.97 12.74 -6.21
CA LEU A 23 -3.11 11.33 -5.82
C LEU A 23 -3.91 10.50 -6.84
N ALA A 24 -4.71 11.14 -7.70
CA ALA A 24 -5.44 10.46 -8.78
C ALA A 24 -4.51 9.86 -9.83
N ASP A 25 -3.32 10.44 -10.01
CA ASP A 25 -2.29 9.95 -10.94
C ASP A 25 -1.56 8.68 -10.43
N GLY A 26 -1.73 8.31 -9.15
CA GLY A 26 -1.01 7.22 -8.50
C GLY A 26 0.41 7.61 -8.05
N LEU A 27 0.83 7.13 -6.87
CA LEU A 27 2.11 7.50 -6.24
C LEU A 27 3.34 7.26 -7.15
N ARG A 28 3.31 6.18 -7.95
CA ARG A 28 4.37 5.84 -8.91
C ARG A 28 4.66 6.97 -9.89
N LYS A 29 3.63 7.52 -10.54
CA LYS A 29 3.79 8.59 -11.55
C LYS A 29 4.40 9.85 -10.93
N LEU A 30 4.05 10.16 -9.69
CA LEU A 30 4.62 11.31 -8.97
C LEU A 30 6.10 11.10 -8.65
N ALA A 31 6.48 9.89 -8.22
CA ALA A 31 7.87 9.53 -7.96
C ALA A 31 8.69 9.57 -9.25
N ASP A 32 8.19 9.00 -10.34
CA ASP A 32 8.85 8.95 -11.65
C ASP A 32 9.11 10.37 -12.21
N ARG A 33 8.13 11.28 -12.11
CA ARG A 33 8.29 12.70 -12.51
C ARG A 33 9.45 13.39 -11.78
N ARG A 34 9.72 12.98 -10.55
CA ARG A 34 10.81 13.50 -9.71
C ARG A 34 12.07 12.66 -9.74
N ARG A 35 12.10 11.59 -10.56
CA ARG A 35 13.19 10.61 -10.66
C ARG A 35 13.53 9.98 -9.30
N PHE A 36 12.51 9.74 -8.48
CA PHE A 36 12.66 9.01 -7.22
C PHE A 36 12.25 7.55 -7.38
N VAL A 37 12.95 6.70 -6.66
CA VAL A 37 12.53 5.32 -6.43
C VAL A 37 11.51 5.32 -5.29
N LEU A 38 10.34 4.75 -5.54
CA LEU A 38 9.29 4.52 -4.57
C LEU A 38 9.08 3.02 -4.45
N GLY A 39 9.61 2.48 -3.35
CA GLY A 39 9.58 1.05 -3.06
C GLY A 39 8.50 0.63 -2.07
N ALA A 40 8.12 -0.64 -2.13
CA ALA A 40 7.36 -1.33 -1.10
C ALA A 40 8.10 -2.59 -0.65
N ALA A 41 8.09 -2.86 0.66
CA ALA A 41 8.48 -4.15 1.21
C ALA A 41 7.25 -5.07 1.23
N THR A 42 7.39 -6.29 0.71
CA THR A 42 6.30 -7.27 0.63
C THR A 42 6.77 -8.67 1.04
N PRO A 43 5.98 -9.44 1.80
CA PRO A 43 6.25 -10.85 1.99
C PRO A 43 5.85 -11.65 0.73
N VAL A 44 6.56 -12.73 0.43
CA VAL A 44 6.36 -13.56 -0.79
C VAL A 44 4.94 -14.15 -0.86
N ARG A 45 4.36 -14.51 0.29
CA ARG A 45 2.97 -15.03 0.33
C ARG A 45 1.95 -14.09 -0.32
N CYS A 46 2.19 -12.78 -0.27
CA CYS A 46 1.29 -11.79 -0.85
C CYS A 46 1.38 -11.69 -2.38
N LEU A 47 2.39 -12.32 -2.97
CA LEU A 47 2.64 -12.38 -4.41
C LEU A 47 2.17 -13.71 -5.02
N GLN A 48 1.69 -14.65 -4.20
CA GLN A 48 1.16 -15.91 -4.69
C GLN A 48 -0.11 -15.72 -5.51
N GLU A 49 -0.29 -16.56 -6.53
CA GLU A 49 -1.48 -16.52 -7.37
C GLU A 49 -2.76 -16.65 -6.52
N GLY A 50 -3.72 -15.76 -6.76
CA GLY A 50 -4.98 -15.72 -6.02
C GLY A 50 -4.93 -15.05 -4.64
N PHE A 51 -3.76 -14.62 -4.14
CA PHE A 51 -3.67 -13.91 -2.87
C PHE A 51 -4.47 -12.60 -2.92
N ASP A 52 -5.40 -12.43 -1.97
CA ASP A 52 -6.37 -11.32 -1.93
C ASP A 52 -7.12 -11.11 -3.28
N GLY A 53 -7.35 -12.18 -4.04
CA GLY A 53 -7.94 -12.11 -5.38
C GLY A 53 -7.12 -11.31 -6.38
N GLY A 54 -5.80 -11.20 -6.18
CA GLY A 54 -4.86 -10.45 -7.01
C GLY A 54 -4.80 -8.95 -6.72
N ARG A 55 -5.63 -8.43 -5.81
CA ARG A 55 -5.66 -6.98 -5.49
C ARG A 55 -4.35 -6.46 -4.92
N TYR A 56 -3.66 -7.27 -4.12
CA TYR A 56 -2.39 -6.88 -3.53
C TYR A 56 -1.31 -6.66 -4.60
N ALA A 57 -1.13 -7.63 -5.50
CA ALA A 57 -0.20 -7.51 -6.64
C ALA A 57 -0.58 -6.34 -7.57
N ALA A 58 -1.87 -6.15 -7.85
CA ALA A 58 -2.35 -5.01 -8.65
C ALA A 58 -2.04 -3.65 -7.99
N THR A 59 -2.13 -3.57 -6.66
CA THR A 59 -1.79 -2.36 -5.89
C THR A 59 -0.29 -2.08 -5.96
N LEU A 60 0.54 -3.11 -5.82
CA LEU A 60 1.99 -2.97 -5.92
C LEU A 60 2.40 -2.42 -7.30
N ASP A 61 1.88 -2.99 -8.38
CA ASP A 61 2.17 -2.56 -9.75
C ASP A 61 1.70 -1.13 -10.03
N ALA A 62 0.50 -0.77 -9.56
CA ALA A 62 -0.07 0.56 -9.79
C ALA A 62 0.70 1.69 -9.07
N HIS A 63 1.31 1.41 -7.92
CA HIS A 63 1.80 2.46 -7.01
C HIS A 63 3.30 2.49 -6.76
N PHE A 64 4.05 1.42 -7.05
CA PHE A 64 5.46 1.32 -6.72
C PHE A 64 6.31 0.99 -7.97
N ASN A 65 7.55 1.45 -7.98
CA ASN A 65 8.52 1.16 -9.06
C ASN A 65 9.69 0.29 -8.58
N MET A 66 9.67 -0.13 -7.31
CA MET A 66 10.61 -1.07 -6.72
C MET A 66 9.87 -1.94 -5.70
N ILE A 67 10.21 -3.22 -5.63
CA ILE A 67 9.66 -4.16 -4.67
C ILE A 67 10.83 -4.86 -3.98
N GLU A 68 10.79 -4.91 -2.66
CA GLU A 68 11.75 -5.65 -1.84
C GLU A 68 11.02 -6.75 -1.06
N LEU A 69 11.61 -7.93 -0.96
CA LEU A 69 11.06 -8.98 -0.12
C LEU A 69 11.28 -8.64 1.37
N GLU A 70 10.22 -8.73 2.17
CA GLU A 70 10.22 -8.23 3.54
C GLU A 70 11.19 -9.01 4.44
N ASN A 71 11.25 -10.35 4.27
CA ASN A 71 12.01 -11.23 5.16
C ASN A 71 12.77 -12.34 4.43
N GLU A 72 12.39 -12.66 3.22
CA GLU A 72 12.75 -13.90 2.54
C GLU A 72 14.22 -13.93 2.10
N PHE A 73 14.87 -12.76 1.98
CA PHE A 73 16.32 -12.66 1.76
C PHE A 73 17.15 -12.44 3.03
N LYS A 74 16.54 -12.42 4.22
CA LYS A 74 17.30 -12.28 5.48
C LYS A 74 18.08 -13.56 5.77
N PRO A 75 19.23 -13.50 6.47
CA PRO A 75 20.05 -14.68 6.75
C PRO A 75 19.26 -15.86 7.37
N PRO A 76 18.34 -15.67 8.34
CA PRO A 76 17.56 -16.79 8.88
C PRO A 76 16.63 -17.48 7.87
N ALA A 77 16.30 -16.82 6.76
CA ALA A 77 15.45 -17.38 5.71
C ALA A 77 16.25 -18.18 4.67
N ILE A 78 17.47 -17.75 4.35
CA ILE A 78 18.27 -18.33 3.26
C ILE A 78 19.45 -19.19 3.72
N TRP A 79 19.98 -19.00 4.92
CA TRP A 79 21.21 -19.68 5.36
C TRP A 79 20.90 -20.95 6.12
N ARG A 80 21.38 -22.10 5.61
CA ARG A 80 21.19 -23.42 6.23
C ARG A 80 22.46 -23.93 6.93
N GLY A 81 23.63 -23.44 6.55
CA GLY A 81 24.92 -23.81 7.15
C GLY A 81 26.12 -23.31 6.34
N PRO A 82 27.37 -23.61 6.73
CA PRO A 82 28.54 -23.18 5.99
C PRO A 82 28.48 -23.61 4.51
N ARG A 83 28.44 -22.62 3.61
CA ARG A 83 28.28 -22.81 2.15
C ARG A 83 26.96 -23.47 1.72
N ASP A 84 25.95 -23.50 2.59
CA ASP A 84 24.63 -24.08 2.32
C ASP A 84 23.55 -22.99 2.43
N TYR A 85 22.84 -22.79 1.32
CA TYR A 85 21.85 -21.74 1.14
C TYR A 85 20.60 -22.27 0.43
N ASP A 86 19.44 -21.86 0.90
CA ASP A 86 18.14 -22.23 0.35
C ASP A 86 17.39 -20.99 -0.14
N PHE A 87 17.17 -20.91 -1.45
CA PHE A 87 16.44 -19.85 -2.13
C PHE A 87 15.10 -20.34 -2.71
N SER A 88 14.62 -21.53 -2.30
CA SER A 88 13.38 -22.10 -2.84
C SER A 88 12.11 -21.32 -2.47
N GLN A 89 12.22 -20.42 -1.49
CA GLN A 89 11.12 -19.60 -0.96
C GLN A 89 11.29 -18.10 -1.29
N THR A 90 12.24 -17.75 -2.17
CA THR A 90 12.49 -16.37 -2.64
C THR A 90 12.00 -16.16 -4.06
#